data_AF-E6XHQ4-F1
#
_entry.id   AF-E6XHQ4-F1
#
_cell.length_a   1.000
_cell.length_b   1.000
_cell.length_c   1.000
_cell.angle_alpha   90.00
_cell.angle_beta   90.00
_cell.angle_gamma   90.00
#
_symmetry.space_group_name_H-M   'P 1'
#
loop_
_entity.id
_entity.type
_entity.pdbx_description
1 polymer ?
#
loop_
_entity_poly.entity_id
_entity_poly.type
_entity_poly.pdbx_seq_one_letter_code
_entity_poly.pdbx_strand_id
1 'polypeptide(L)'
;MTPVQFSTAIQWLIVSLFVAVLCLAQYQLATTKSQLTQALADNAALQQSADTLAVLLQDANLERVALKAEGETLAQQVQTVEQQKAALANRNQDLNHKLIQLLEDAQDEQTQTWRVAAVPNDVVRVYDNAARCALRTHLQDPVCVAARSADARVQRHSSTATGLAVPANPTDGVPSQPQVSGANALATH
;
A
#
# COMPACT_ATOMS: atom_id res chain seq x y z
N MET A 1 -42.93 27.83 -88.91
CA MET A 1 -41.95 26.91 -88.29
C MET A 1 -41.99 25.60 -89.07
N THR A 2 -40.86 25.18 -89.65
CA THR A 2 -40.78 23.95 -90.44
C THR A 2 -40.57 22.73 -89.53
N PRO A 3 -41.04 21.54 -89.92
CA PRO A 3 -40.95 20.31 -89.10
C PRO A 3 -39.51 19.93 -88.69
N VAL A 4 -38.50 20.45 -89.40
CA VAL A 4 -37.08 20.23 -89.12
C VAL A 4 -36.62 20.88 -87.80
N GLN A 5 -37.21 22.01 -87.38
CA GLN A 5 -36.80 22.70 -86.14
C GLN A 5 -37.31 22.02 -84.86
N PHE A 6 -38.46 21.34 -84.93
CA PHE A 6 -38.97 20.57 -83.79
C PHE A 6 -38.11 19.33 -83.50
N SER A 7 -37.58 18.67 -84.55
CA SER A 7 -36.72 17.50 -84.42
C SER A 7 -35.40 17.83 -83.69
N THR A 8 -34.76 18.94 -84.05
CA THR A 8 -33.49 19.35 -83.42
C THR A 8 -33.66 19.71 -81.94
N ALA A 9 -34.77 20.35 -81.56
CA ALA A 9 -35.04 20.73 -80.17
C ALA A 9 -35.23 19.49 -79.26
N ILE A 10 -35.96 18.48 -79.75
CA ILE A 10 -36.15 17.21 -79.04
C ILE A 10 -34.82 16.49 -78.85
N GLN A 11 -33.96 16.49 -79.87
CA GLN A 11 -32.64 15.86 -79.78
C GLN A 11 -31.73 16.54 -78.75
N TRP A 12 -31.74 17.88 -78.65
CA TRP A 12 -31.02 18.62 -77.61
C TRP A 12 -31.54 18.33 -76.20
N LEU A 13 -32.86 18.16 -76.03
CA LEU A 13 -33.44 17.78 -74.74
C LEU A 13 -32.99 16.38 -74.31
N ILE A 14 -32.94 15.42 -75.23
CA ILE A 14 -32.47 14.05 -74.94
C ILE A 14 -30.99 14.07 -74.56
N VAL A 15 -30.16 14.81 -75.28
CA VAL A 15 -28.73 14.96 -74.95
C VAL A 15 -28.55 15.62 -73.58
N SER A 16 -29.30 16.68 -73.30
CA SER A 16 -29.27 17.36 -71.99
C SER A 16 -29.70 16.43 -70.85
N LEU A 17 -30.75 15.62 -71.05
CA LEU A 17 -31.20 14.64 -70.08
C LEU A 17 -30.12 13.58 -69.83
N PHE A 18 -29.50 13.08 -70.90
CA PHE A 18 -28.46 12.05 -70.79
C PHE A 18 -27.23 12.57 -70.03
N VAL A 19 -26.79 13.80 -70.30
CA VAL A 19 -25.71 14.45 -69.56
C VAL A 19 -26.07 14.63 -68.08
N ALA A 20 -27.31 15.04 -67.77
CA ALA A 20 -27.75 15.17 -66.37
C ALA A 20 -27.74 13.83 -65.63
N VAL A 21 -28.19 12.74 -66.27
CA VAL A 21 -28.16 11.39 -65.68
C VAL A 21 -26.73 10.92 -65.44
N LEU A 22 -25.80 11.17 -66.38
CA LEU A 22 -24.39 10.82 -66.21
C LEU A 22 -23.75 11.61 -65.06
N CYS A 23 -24.03 12.91 -64.94
CA CYS A 23 -23.55 13.72 -63.81
C CYS A 23 -24.08 13.20 -62.46
N LEU A 24 -25.36 12.85 -62.38
CA LEU A 24 -25.95 12.25 -61.18
C LEU A 24 -25.31 10.90 -60.84
N ALA A 25 -25.08 10.04 -61.85
CA ALA A 25 -24.44 8.75 -61.65
C ALA A 25 -23.00 8.91 -61.14
N GLN A 26 -22.22 9.84 -61.70
CA GLN A 26 -20.86 10.14 -61.24
C GLN A 26 -20.85 10.68 -59.80
N TYR A 27 -21.79 11.55 -59.46
CA TYR A 27 -21.94 12.06 -58.10
C TYR A 27 -22.24 10.93 -57.11
N GLN A 28 -23.20 10.06 -57.43
CA GLN A 28 -23.54 8.91 -56.57
C GLN A 28 -22.37 7.91 -56.45
N LEU A 29 -21.59 7.74 -57.52
CA LEU A 29 -20.41 6.88 -57.49
C LEU A 29 -19.29 7.48 -56.62
N ALA A 30 -19.12 8.80 -56.64
CA ALA A 30 -18.18 9.51 -55.77
C ALA A 30 -18.59 9.43 -54.30
N THR A 31 -19.87 9.64 -53.98
CA THR A 31 -20.38 9.59 -52.60
C THR A 31 -20.26 8.17 -52.03
N THR A 32 -20.67 7.15 -52.78
CA THR A 32 -20.55 5.74 -52.35
C THR A 32 -19.11 5.32 -52.15
N LYS A 33 -18.18 5.74 -53.03
CA LYS A 33 -16.74 5.51 -52.81
C LYS A 33 -16.24 6.16 -51.53
N SER A 34 -16.62 7.42 -51.28
CA SER A 34 -16.25 8.13 -50.05
C SER A 34 -16.79 7.42 -48.81
N GLN A 35 -18.03 6.96 -48.83
CA GLN A 35 -18.64 6.22 -47.72
C GLN A 35 -17.93 4.87 -47.52
N LEU A 36 -17.57 4.17 -48.60
CA LEU A 36 -16.84 2.91 -48.51
C LEU A 36 -15.45 3.11 -47.89
N THR A 37 -14.73 4.16 -48.31
CA THR A 37 -13.42 4.48 -47.72
C THR A 37 -13.53 4.84 -46.25
N GLN A 38 -14.58 5.55 -45.85
CA GLN A 38 -14.82 5.89 -44.46
C GLN A 38 -15.20 4.66 -43.64
N ALA A 39 -16.09 3.80 -44.14
CA ALA A 39 -16.45 2.55 -43.48
C ALA A 39 -15.25 1.60 -43.32
N LEU A 40 -14.34 1.56 -44.28
CA LEU A 40 -13.08 0.81 -44.17
C LEU A 40 -12.16 1.37 -43.07
N ALA A 41 -12.05 2.70 -42.98
CA ALA A 41 -11.27 3.35 -41.93
C ALA A 41 -11.87 3.10 -40.53
N ASP A 42 -13.20 3.22 -40.41
CA ASP A 42 -13.91 2.95 -39.17
C ASP A 42 -13.75 1.48 -38.75
N ASN A 43 -13.87 0.53 -39.69
CA ASN A 43 -13.68 -0.88 -39.40
C ASN A 43 -12.26 -1.18 -38.90
N ALA A 44 -11.24 -0.60 -39.53
CA ALA A 44 -9.86 -0.72 -39.07
C ALA A 44 -9.66 -0.14 -37.66
N ALA A 45 -10.26 1.01 -37.36
CA ALA A 45 -10.20 1.62 -36.03
C ALA A 45 -10.93 0.77 -34.97
N LEU A 46 -12.08 0.19 -35.31
CA LEU A 46 -12.81 -0.74 -34.43
C LEU A 46 -11.98 -1.99 -34.17
N GLN A 47 -11.33 -2.55 -35.19
CA GLN A 47 -10.51 -3.74 -35.05
C GLN A 47 -9.29 -3.47 -34.16
N GLN A 48 -8.61 -2.34 -34.36
CA GLN A 48 -7.52 -1.92 -33.47
C GLN A 48 -8.00 -1.73 -32.02
N SER A 49 -9.18 -1.13 -31.83
CA SER A 49 -9.77 -0.97 -30.49
C SER A 49 -10.09 -2.32 -29.86
N ALA A 50 -10.62 -3.27 -30.62
CA ALA A 50 -10.91 -4.63 -30.15
C ALA A 50 -9.62 -5.37 -29.73
N ASP A 51 -8.56 -5.26 -30.52
CA ASP A 51 -7.26 -5.87 -30.22
C ASP A 51 -6.66 -5.27 -28.94
N THR A 52 -6.72 -3.94 -28.77
CA THR A 52 -6.25 -3.30 -27.53
C THR A 52 -7.05 -3.74 -26.31
N LEU A 53 -8.37 -3.86 -26.45
CA LEU A 53 -9.23 -4.31 -25.37
C LEU A 53 -8.96 -5.78 -25.00
N ALA A 54 -8.67 -6.63 -25.99
CA ALA A 54 -8.30 -8.02 -25.76
C ALA A 54 -7.00 -8.14 -24.95
N VAL A 55 -5.98 -7.33 -25.27
CA VAL A 55 -4.72 -7.26 -24.52
C VAL A 55 -4.97 -6.79 -23.08
N LEU A 56 -5.71 -5.70 -22.89
CA LEU A 56 -6.04 -5.19 -21.56
C LEU A 56 -6.81 -6.21 -20.71
N LEU A 57 -7.72 -6.96 -21.34
CA LEU A 57 -8.49 -8.00 -20.66
C LEU A 57 -7.60 -9.19 -20.29
N GLN A 58 -6.62 -9.54 -21.11
CA GLN A 58 -5.63 -10.57 -20.78
C GLN A 58 -4.75 -10.14 -19.59
N ASP A 59 -4.23 -8.92 -19.61
CA ASP A 59 -3.42 -8.37 -18.52
C ASP A 59 -4.20 -8.31 -17.20
N ALA A 60 -5.45 -7.83 -17.24
CA ALA A 60 -6.31 -7.79 -16.05
C ALA A 60 -6.60 -9.18 -15.48
N ASN A 61 -6.69 -10.21 -16.33
CA ASN A 61 -6.86 -11.60 -15.85
C ASN A 61 -5.57 -12.13 -15.20
N LEU A 62 -4.40 -11.83 -15.76
CA LEU A 62 -3.12 -12.19 -15.15
C LEU A 62 -2.94 -11.53 -13.77
N GLU A 63 -3.24 -10.24 -13.68
CA GLU A 63 -3.18 -9.49 -12.42
C GLU A 63 -4.15 -10.09 -11.39
N ARG A 64 -5.39 -10.43 -11.78
CA ARG A 64 -6.34 -11.12 -10.89
C ARG A 64 -5.82 -12.45 -10.35
N VAL A 65 -5.16 -13.24 -11.18
CA VAL A 65 -4.56 -14.52 -10.75
C VAL A 65 -3.41 -14.26 -9.76
N ALA A 66 -2.57 -13.26 -10.03
CA ALA A 66 -1.48 -12.88 -9.13
C ALA A 66 -2.02 -12.40 -7.77
N LEU A 67 -2.99 -11.49 -7.75
CA LEU A 67 -3.60 -11.00 -6.51
C LEU A 67 -4.26 -12.12 -5.71
N LYS A 68 -4.86 -13.10 -6.37
CA LYS A 68 -5.42 -14.27 -5.68
C LYS A 68 -4.33 -15.08 -5.00
N ALA A 69 -3.22 -15.34 -5.69
CA ALA A 69 -2.09 -16.06 -5.10
C ALA A 69 -1.48 -15.29 -3.91
N GLU A 70 -1.29 -13.97 -4.05
CA GLU A 70 -0.82 -13.12 -2.95
C GLU A 70 -1.79 -13.15 -1.76
N GLY A 71 -3.09 -13.05 -2.01
CA GLY A 71 -4.12 -13.15 -0.98
C GLY A 71 -4.10 -14.49 -0.23
N GLU A 72 -3.88 -15.61 -0.94
CA GLU A 72 -3.74 -16.93 -0.33
C GLU A 72 -2.47 -17.03 0.54
N THR A 73 -1.33 -16.50 0.07
CA THR A 73 -0.09 -16.47 0.85
C THR A 73 -0.22 -15.60 2.10
N LEU A 74 -0.88 -14.44 2.00
CA LEU A 74 -1.13 -13.54 3.12
C LEU A 74 -2.04 -14.22 4.16
N ALA A 75 -3.09 -14.91 3.73
CA ALA A 75 -3.96 -15.64 4.62
C ALA A 75 -3.21 -16.72 5.43
N GLN A 76 -2.31 -17.47 4.77
CA GLN A 76 -1.44 -18.45 5.45
C GLN A 76 -0.49 -17.80 6.45
N GLN A 77 0.07 -16.63 6.09
CA GLN A 77 0.97 -15.89 6.97
C GLN A 77 0.24 -15.38 8.22
N VAL A 78 -0.96 -14.81 8.05
CA VAL A 78 -1.81 -14.37 9.16
C VAL A 78 -2.16 -15.55 10.07
N GLN A 79 -2.54 -16.69 9.50
CA GLN A 79 -2.82 -17.90 10.29
C GLN A 79 -1.60 -18.35 11.10
N THR A 80 -0.41 -18.30 10.50
CA THR A 80 0.86 -18.64 11.18
C THR A 80 1.16 -17.67 12.33
N VAL A 81 0.98 -16.37 12.10
CA VAL A 81 1.19 -15.34 13.12
C VAL A 81 0.23 -15.51 14.30
N GLU A 82 -1.05 -15.81 14.03
CA GLU A 82 -2.04 -16.08 15.09
C GLU A 82 -1.68 -17.33 15.91
N GLN A 83 -1.22 -18.40 15.27
CA GLN A 83 -0.72 -19.59 15.98
C GLN A 83 0.51 -19.26 16.85
N GLN A 84 1.46 -18.49 16.33
CA GLN A 84 2.64 -18.06 17.09
C GLN A 84 2.25 -17.17 18.27
N LYS A 85 1.29 -16.27 18.09
CA LYS A 85 0.76 -15.41 19.15
C LYS A 85 0.08 -16.23 20.26
N ALA A 86 -0.74 -17.22 19.89
CA ALA A 86 -1.35 -18.13 20.86
C ALA A 86 -0.29 -18.95 21.63
N ALA A 87 0.72 -19.48 20.93
CA ALA A 87 1.81 -20.21 21.57
C ALA A 87 2.63 -19.31 22.51
N LEU A 88 2.89 -18.06 22.13
CA LEU A 88 3.59 -17.08 22.97
C LEU A 88 2.77 -16.72 24.20
N ALA A 89 1.46 -16.52 24.06
CA ALA A 89 0.55 -16.26 25.18
C ALA A 89 0.58 -17.41 26.19
N ASN A 90 0.47 -18.66 25.72
CA ASN A 90 0.54 -19.84 26.59
C ASN A 90 1.89 -19.96 27.32
N ARG A 91 3.01 -19.70 26.63
CA ARG A 91 4.34 -19.69 27.28
C ARG A 91 4.42 -18.58 28.32
N ASN A 92 3.91 -17.39 28.03
CA ASN A 92 3.93 -16.28 28.98
C ASN A 92 3.14 -16.62 30.25
N GLN A 93 1.97 -17.24 30.10
CA GLN A 93 1.18 -17.73 31.24
C GLN A 93 1.94 -18.79 32.06
N ASP A 94 2.55 -19.79 31.41
CA ASP A 94 3.35 -20.83 32.09
C ASP A 94 4.56 -20.24 32.84
N LEU A 95 5.30 -19.32 32.20
CA LEU A 95 6.40 -18.61 32.85
C LEU A 95 5.93 -17.78 34.05
N ASN A 96 4.80 -17.10 33.93
CA ASN A 96 4.23 -16.30 35.02
C ASN A 96 3.83 -17.21 36.20
N HIS A 97 3.19 -18.36 35.91
CA HIS A 97 2.84 -19.33 36.94
C HIS A 97 4.08 -19.89 37.67
N LYS A 98 5.13 -20.26 36.93
CA LYS A 98 6.41 -20.71 37.50
C LYS A 98 7.10 -19.63 38.33
N LEU A 99 7.04 -18.37 37.87
CA LEU A 99 7.61 -17.24 38.61
C LEU A 99 6.88 -17.05 39.94
N ILE A 100 5.54 -17.07 39.92
CA ILE A 100 4.72 -16.98 41.14
C ILE A 100 5.05 -18.12 42.09
N GLN A 101 5.13 -19.37 41.60
CA GLN A 101 5.53 -20.52 42.43
C GLN A 101 6.92 -20.34 43.06
N LEU A 102 7.92 -19.90 42.28
CA LEU A 102 9.26 -19.61 42.82
C LEU A 102 9.25 -18.50 43.89
N LEU A 103 8.40 -17.49 43.71
CA LEU A 103 8.26 -16.37 44.63
C LEU A 103 7.47 -16.74 45.90
N GLU A 104 6.59 -17.74 45.81
CA GLU A 104 5.87 -18.34 46.94
C GLU A 104 6.82 -19.21 47.78
N ASP A 105 7.64 -20.05 47.11
CA ASP A 105 8.58 -20.97 47.75
C ASP A 105 9.84 -20.28 48.33
N ALA A 106 10.16 -19.06 47.87
CA ALA A 106 11.28 -18.29 48.38
C ALA A 106 11.01 -17.79 49.83
N GLN A 107 11.72 -18.38 50.80
CA GLN A 107 11.67 -17.99 52.22
C GLN A 107 12.49 -16.74 52.58
N ASP A 108 13.16 -16.12 51.61
CA ASP A 108 14.04 -14.97 51.86
C ASP A 108 13.21 -13.69 52.08
N GLU A 109 13.38 -12.99 53.21
CA GLU A 109 12.58 -11.81 53.57
C GLU A 109 12.72 -10.68 52.53
N GLN A 110 13.88 -10.56 51.88
CA GLN A 110 14.06 -9.61 50.77
C GLN A 110 13.15 -9.96 49.58
N THR A 111 13.08 -11.24 49.19
CA THR A 111 12.24 -11.68 48.06
C THR A 111 10.76 -11.46 48.35
N GLN A 112 10.34 -11.62 49.62
CA GLN A 112 8.99 -11.25 50.05
C GLN A 112 8.70 -9.75 49.95
N THR A 113 9.69 -8.88 50.22
CA THR A 113 9.48 -7.42 50.07
C THR A 113 9.30 -7.01 48.61
N TRP A 114 10.05 -7.62 47.69
CA TRP A 114 9.87 -7.42 46.24
C TRP A 114 8.54 -7.98 45.72
N ARG A 115 8.03 -9.06 46.32
CA ARG A 115 6.72 -9.65 45.97
C ARG A 115 5.55 -8.69 46.21
N VAL A 116 5.61 -7.88 47.26
CA VAL A 116 4.52 -6.93 47.62
C VAL A 116 4.81 -5.51 47.13
N ALA A 117 6.04 -5.23 46.67
CA ALA A 117 6.39 -3.95 46.10
C ALA A 117 5.58 -3.72 44.81
N ALA A 118 4.61 -2.80 44.88
CA ALA A 118 3.81 -2.42 43.73
C ALA A 118 4.73 -1.91 42.62
N VAL A 119 4.63 -2.51 41.42
CA VAL A 119 5.32 -1.99 40.25
C VAL A 119 4.82 -0.57 40.00
N PRO A 120 5.71 0.45 40.01
CA PRO A 120 5.29 1.83 39.82
C PRO A 120 4.56 1.99 38.49
N ASN A 121 3.42 2.69 38.51
CA ASN A 121 2.56 2.88 37.34
C ASN A 121 3.30 3.54 36.16
N ASP A 122 4.33 4.34 36.45
CA ASP A 122 5.18 4.97 35.44
C ASP A 122 5.93 3.95 34.58
N VAL A 123 6.38 2.82 35.16
CA VAL A 123 7.06 1.75 34.41
C VAL A 123 6.08 1.08 33.47
N VAL A 124 4.87 0.76 33.95
CA VAL A 124 3.81 0.16 33.12
C VAL A 124 3.43 1.09 31.96
N ARG A 125 3.29 2.40 32.23
CA ARG A 125 2.98 3.40 31.21
C ARG A 125 4.08 3.53 30.16
N VAL A 126 5.36 3.45 30.55
CA VAL A 126 6.48 3.47 29.61
C VAL A 126 6.49 2.22 28.72
N TYR A 127 6.24 1.04 29.28
CA TYR A 127 6.15 -0.19 28.50
C TYR A 127 4.98 -0.17 27.51
N ASP A 128 3.80 0.31 27.94
CA ASP A 128 2.63 0.43 27.04
C ASP A 128 2.90 1.42 25.91
N ASN A 129 3.49 2.58 26.21
CA ASN A 129 3.87 3.56 25.20
C ASN A 129 4.93 3.00 24.24
N ALA A 130 5.95 2.30 24.74
CA ALA A 130 6.96 1.67 23.89
C ALA A 130 6.36 0.61 22.96
N ALA A 131 5.45 -0.23 23.48
CA ALA A 131 4.73 -1.20 22.67
C ALA A 131 3.85 -0.54 21.61
N ARG A 132 3.14 0.54 21.97
CA ARG A 132 2.31 1.32 21.03
C ARG A 132 3.17 1.93 19.91
N CYS A 133 4.33 2.50 20.25
CA CYS A 133 5.25 3.08 19.28
C CYS A 133 5.95 2.05 18.37
N ALA A 134 6.00 0.77 18.76
CA ALA A 134 6.51 -0.30 17.91
C ALA A 134 5.57 -0.64 16.75
N LEU A 135 4.28 -0.28 16.84
CA LEU A 135 3.33 -0.49 15.74
C LEU A 135 3.53 0.57 14.65
N ARG A 136 3.61 0.10 13.39
CA ARG A 136 3.81 0.97 12.21
C ARG A 136 2.77 2.09 12.08
N THR A 137 1.56 1.85 12.56
CA THR A 137 0.44 2.81 12.52
C THR A 137 0.62 4.00 13.46
N HIS A 138 1.46 3.87 14.50
CA HIS A 138 1.64 4.87 15.55
C HIS A 138 2.99 5.60 15.49
N LEU A 139 3.81 5.39 14.45
CA LEU A 139 5.08 6.12 14.28
C LEU A 139 4.93 7.63 14.10
N GLN A 140 3.72 8.09 13.77
CA GLN A 140 3.41 9.52 13.60
C GLN A 140 2.92 10.17 14.90
N ASP A 141 2.71 9.40 15.96
CA ASP A 141 2.32 9.97 17.25
C ASP A 141 3.48 10.78 17.84
N PRO A 142 3.22 11.98 18.41
CA PRO A 142 4.26 12.90 18.88
C PRO A 142 5.11 12.34 20.03
N VAL A 143 4.64 11.27 20.67
CA VAL A 143 5.32 10.57 21.77
C VAL A 143 6.27 9.48 21.24
N CYS A 144 6.13 9.08 19.98
CA CYS A 144 6.89 8.00 19.37
C CYS A 144 8.04 8.56 18.54
N VAL A 145 9.27 8.34 19.02
CA VAL A 145 10.48 8.72 18.28
C VAL A 145 11.05 7.47 17.63
N ALA A 146 11.25 7.51 16.31
CA ALA A 146 11.97 6.43 15.63
C ALA A 146 13.39 6.34 16.19
N ALA A 147 13.75 5.18 16.74
CA ALA A 147 15.10 4.94 17.24
C ALA A 147 16.10 5.19 16.09
N ARG A 148 16.99 6.18 16.26
CA ARG A 148 18.11 6.38 15.33
C ARG A 148 19.03 5.16 15.46
N SER A 149 19.62 4.74 14.36
CA SER A 149 20.38 3.48 14.19
C SER A 149 21.52 3.24 15.20
N ALA A 150 21.91 4.25 16.00
CA ALA A 150 22.86 4.11 17.11
C ALA A 150 22.27 3.42 18.36
N ASP A 151 20.95 3.57 18.62
CA ASP A 151 20.29 2.98 19.80
C ASP A 151 19.69 1.59 19.51
N ALA A 152 19.59 1.22 18.23
CA ALA A 152 18.98 -0.04 17.79
C ALA A 152 19.85 -1.29 18.01
N ARG A 153 21.10 -1.14 18.48
CA ARG A 153 21.95 -2.27 18.86
C ARG A 153 22.25 -2.21 20.36
N VAL A 154 21.41 -2.86 21.15
CA VAL A 154 21.93 -3.57 22.32
C VAL A 154 22.78 -4.72 21.78
N GLN A 155 24.06 -4.46 21.52
CA GLN A 155 25.04 -5.51 21.33
C GLN A 155 24.96 -6.38 22.57
N ARG A 156 24.39 -7.60 22.46
CA ARG A 156 24.61 -8.64 23.46
C ARG A 156 26.12 -8.83 23.57
N HIS A 157 26.72 -8.22 24.57
CA HIS A 157 28.05 -8.58 25.00
C HIS A 157 27.89 -9.93 25.68
N SER A 158 28.08 -10.99 24.89
CA SER A 158 28.36 -12.32 25.40
C SER A 158 29.70 -12.27 26.11
N SER A 159 29.68 -11.79 27.36
CA SER A 159 30.82 -11.83 28.27
C SER A 159 30.56 -12.94 29.27
N THR A 160 30.96 -14.15 28.90
CA THR A 160 31.26 -15.20 29.86
C THR A 160 32.43 -14.71 30.72
N ALA A 161 32.19 -14.20 31.93
CA ALA A 161 33.17 -14.17 33.03
C ALA A 161 32.61 -13.48 34.30
N THR A 162 32.46 -14.29 35.35
CA THR A 162 32.84 -14.01 36.75
C THR A 162 32.10 -12.90 37.51
N GLY A 163 31.55 -13.28 38.67
CA GLY A 163 30.70 -12.45 39.52
C GLY A 163 31.29 -11.08 39.88
N LEU A 164 30.43 -10.07 39.82
CA LEU A 164 30.57 -8.82 40.58
C LEU A 164 29.20 -8.42 41.11
N ALA A 165 29.19 -8.12 42.40
CA ALA A 165 28.04 -7.74 43.20
C ALA A 165 27.33 -6.49 42.66
N VAL A 166 26.01 -6.51 42.79
CA VAL A 166 25.14 -5.33 42.66
C VAL A 166 25.54 -4.33 43.75
N PRO A 167 25.98 -3.10 43.43
CA PRO A 167 26.14 -2.06 44.45
C PRO A 167 24.76 -1.61 44.91
N ALA A 168 24.55 -1.62 46.24
CA ALA A 168 23.37 -1.06 46.88
C ALA A 168 23.21 0.43 46.55
N ASN A 169 21.98 0.81 46.28
CA ASN A 169 21.51 2.19 46.14
C ASN A 169 21.69 2.96 47.47
N PRO A 170 22.23 4.19 47.47
CA PRO A 170 21.94 5.15 48.51
C PRO A 170 20.89 6.15 48.00
N THR A 171 19.74 6.13 48.69
CA THR A 171 18.81 7.25 48.84
C THR A 171 19.56 8.54 49.15
N ASP A 172 19.36 9.59 48.34
CA ASP A 172 18.96 10.93 48.80
C ASP A 172 19.02 11.97 47.65
N GLY A 173 17.95 12.78 47.55
CA GLY A 173 18.02 14.10 46.93
C GLY A 173 17.42 14.24 45.53
N VAL A 174 16.13 14.59 45.46
CA VAL A 174 15.66 15.53 44.42
C VAL A 174 16.04 16.92 44.92
N PRO A 175 16.63 17.80 44.09
CA PRO A 175 15.81 18.89 43.57
C PRO A 175 16.12 19.31 42.11
N SER A 176 15.03 19.57 41.37
CA SER A 176 14.83 20.68 40.43
C SER A 176 15.77 20.88 39.22
N GLN A 177 15.18 20.76 38.01
CA GLN A 177 15.45 21.64 36.85
C GLN A 177 15.36 23.13 37.26
N PRO A 178 15.90 24.14 36.51
CA PRO A 178 16.19 24.14 35.07
C PRO A 178 17.49 24.87 34.64
N GLN A 179 17.98 24.67 33.42
CA GLN A 179 18.61 25.78 32.70
C GLN A 179 18.52 25.64 31.17
N VAL A 180 17.75 26.56 30.61
CA VAL A 180 17.73 26.94 29.20
C VAL A 180 19.10 27.53 28.84
N SER A 181 19.69 27.10 27.73
CA SER A 181 20.58 27.94 26.94
C SER A 181 20.33 27.65 25.47
N GLY A 182 19.58 28.54 24.83
CA GLY A 182 19.38 28.53 23.39
C GLY A 182 20.64 28.97 22.65
N ALA A 183 20.78 28.50 21.42
CA ALA A 183 21.22 29.31 20.28
C ALA A 183 20.86 28.56 18.99
N ASN A 184 20.03 29.20 18.18
CA ASN A 184 19.73 28.85 16.80
C ASN A 184 20.97 28.94 15.91
N ALA A 185 21.09 28.03 14.94
CA ALA A 185 21.58 28.25 13.57
C ALA A 185 21.28 26.95 12.80
N LEU A 186 20.22 26.85 12.01
CA LEU A 186 20.10 27.37 10.64
C LEU A 186 21.31 27.03 9.76
N ALA A 187 21.21 25.93 9.00
CA ALA A 187 21.89 25.79 7.70
C ALA A 187 21.19 24.70 6.87
N THR A 188 20.39 25.19 5.92
CA THR A 188 20.00 24.53 4.66
C THR A 188 21.20 23.93 3.92
N HIS A 189 21.00 22.75 3.32
CA HIS A 189 21.13 22.53 1.87
C HIS A 189 20.46 21.20 1.50
#